data_AF-W4ME21-F1
#
_entry.id   AF-W4ME21-F1
#
_cell.length_a   1.000
_cell.length_b   1.000
_cell.length_c   1.000
_cell.angle_alpha   90.00
_cell.angle_beta   90.00
_cell.angle_gamma   90.00
#
_symmetry.space_group_name_H-M   'P 1'
#
loop_
_entity.id
_entity.type
_entity.pdbx_description
1 polymer ?
#
loop_
_entity_poly.entity_id
_entity_poly.type
_entity_poly.pdbx_seq_one_letter_code
_entity_poly.pdbx_strand_id
1 'polypeptide(L)'
;MTYLYVLAVWIHILTVCFWIGAMFFGDPESTRFFSKLFERKLGGVGWYAQTVLWVTGLFMLHDKGILGQLFTADFIASAYGRVLWIKILLVLTLLTFQITIGNKPSKMVYGYILVAFATVGMAVLLVRPIIF
;
A
#
# COMPACT_ATOMS: atom_id res chain seq x y z
N MET A 1 22.27 -8.44 1.46
CA MET A 1 21.38 -7.27 1.56
C MET A 1 21.96 -6.17 0.68
N THR A 2 21.38 -5.96 -0.50
CA THR A 2 21.83 -4.93 -1.46
C THR A 2 21.38 -3.55 -0.94
N TYR A 3 22.22 -2.51 -1.00
CA TYR A 3 21.84 -1.15 -0.57
C TYR A 3 20.53 -0.66 -1.21
N LEU A 4 20.26 -1.09 -2.45
CA LEU A 4 19.02 -0.82 -3.17
C LEU A 4 17.77 -1.42 -2.49
N TYR A 5 17.87 -2.62 -1.91
CA TYR A 5 16.77 -3.24 -1.17
C TYR A 5 16.42 -2.41 0.07
N VAL A 6 17.43 -2.00 0.84
CA VAL A 6 17.24 -1.18 2.03
C VAL A 6 16.61 0.17 1.67
N LEU A 7 17.10 0.81 0.61
CA LEU A 7 16.53 2.06 0.10
C LEU A 7 15.05 1.88 -0.32
N ALA A 8 14.72 0.81 -1.04
CA ALA A 8 13.35 0.52 -1.45
C ALA A 8 12.43 0.30 -0.25
N VAL A 9 12.89 -0.40 0.80
CA VAL A 9 12.14 -0.57 2.05
C VAL A 9 11.85 0.78 2.71
N TRP A 10 12.85 1.65 2.84
CA TRP A 10 12.66 2.98 3.43
C TRP A 10 11.72 3.85 2.63
N ILE A 11 11.86 3.89 1.29
CA ILE A 11 10.95 4.62 0.41
C ILE A 11 9.52 4.08 0.56
N HIS A 12 9.36 2.76 0.61
CA HIS A 12 8.05 2.14 0.81
C HIS A 12 7.42 2.57 2.15
N ILE A 13 8.16 2.47 3.25
CA ILE A 13 7.68 2.87 4.59
C ILE A 13 7.32 4.35 4.64
N LEU A 14 8.20 5.23 4.16
CA LEU A 14 7.96 6.68 4.15
C LEU A 14 6.73 7.02 3.31
N THR A 15 6.55 6.35 2.17
CA THR A 15 5.38 6.54 1.31
C THR A 15 4.10 6.06 1.99
N VAL A 16 4.11 4.92 2.70
CA VAL A 16 2.96 4.46 3.50
C VAL A 16 2.59 5.50 4.55
N CYS A 17 3.58 6.00 5.31
CA CYS A 17 3.34 7.01 6.36
C CYS A 17 2.76 8.30 5.78
N PHE A 18 3.34 8.79 4.68
CA PHE A 18 2.85 9.99 3.99
C PHE A 18 1.43 9.79 3.45
N TRP A 19 1.16 8.65 2.83
CA TRP A 19 -0.14 8.34 2.24
C TRP A 19 -1.26 8.21 3.29
N ILE A 20 -1.00 7.50 4.39
CA ILE A 20 -1.94 7.42 5.52
C ILE A 20 -2.15 8.81 6.13
N GLY A 21 -1.08 9.58 6.35
CA GLY A 21 -1.17 10.96 6.82
C GLY A 21 -2.04 11.82 5.89
N ALA A 22 -1.87 11.71 4.58
CA ALA A 22 -2.68 12.42 3.61
C ALA A 22 -4.18 12.03 3.67
N MET A 23 -4.52 10.79 4.04
CA MET A 23 -5.93 10.41 4.23
C MET A 23 -6.56 11.01 5.50
N PHE A 24 -5.79 11.15 6.57
CA PHE A 24 -6.29 11.70 7.84
C PHE A 24 -6.34 13.22 7.86
N PHE A 25 -5.38 13.87 7.22
CA PHE A 25 -5.20 15.32 7.25
C PHE A 25 -5.59 16.01 5.93
N GLY A 26 -5.90 15.23 4.90
CA GLY A 26 -6.49 15.73 3.66
C GLY A 26 -7.94 16.11 3.91
N ASP A 27 -8.21 17.41 3.82
CA ASP A 27 -9.55 17.97 3.88
C ASP A 27 -9.88 18.57 2.51
N PRO A 28 -10.83 17.99 1.75
CA PRO A 28 -11.29 18.47 0.44
C PRO A 28 -11.76 19.93 0.43
N GLU A 29 -12.17 20.44 1.61
CA GLU A 29 -12.68 21.79 1.79
C GLU A 29 -11.64 22.75 2.38
N SER A 30 -10.45 22.26 2.72
CA SER A 30 -9.39 23.06 3.33
C SER A 30 -8.89 24.15 2.39
N THR A 31 -8.84 25.37 2.92
CA THR A 31 -8.34 26.55 2.20
C THR A 31 -6.81 26.62 2.16
N ARG A 32 -6.11 25.71 2.86
CA ARG A 32 -4.65 25.70 3.00
C ARG A 32 -3.98 25.40 1.66
N PHE A 33 -2.88 26.10 1.38
CA PHE A 33 -2.16 26.02 0.10
C PHE A 33 -1.75 24.60 -0.30
N PHE A 34 -1.26 23.80 0.65
CA PHE A 34 -0.89 22.40 0.40
C PHE A 34 -2.10 21.51 0.05
N SER A 35 -3.24 21.63 0.75
CA SER A 35 -4.48 20.93 0.38
C SER A 35 -4.92 21.30 -1.03
N LYS A 36 -4.95 22.60 -1.37
CA LYS A 36 -5.31 23.06 -2.71
C LYS A 36 -4.38 22.55 -3.81
N LEU A 37 -3.07 22.52 -3.56
CA LEU A 37 -2.09 22.04 -4.54
C LEU A 37 -2.26 20.54 -4.81
N PHE A 38 -2.42 19.73 -3.76
CA PHE A 38 -2.50 18.29 -3.88
C PHE A 38 -3.87 17.80 -4.37
N GLU A 39 -4.96 18.39 -3.91
CA GLU A 39 -6.31 17.94 -4.27
C GLU A 39 -6.78 18.51 -5.60
N ARG A 40 -6.54 19.80 -5.88
CA ARG A 40 -7.07 20.45 -7.09
C ARG A 40 -6.14 20.35 -8.31
N LYS A 41 -4.81 20.40 -8.13
CA LYS A 41 -3.86 20.41 -9.26
C LYS A 41 -3.31 19.04 -9.63
N LEU A 42 -3.10 18.17 -8.63
CA LEU A 42 -2.50 16.86 -8.86
C LEU A 42 -3.55 15.73 -8.93
N GLY A 43 -4.83 16.04 -8.79
CA GLY A 43 -5.87 14.99 -8.79
C GLY A 43 -5.70 14.03 -7.61
N GLY A 44 -5.24 14.53 -6.46
CA GLY A 44 -5.06 13.80 -5.21
C GLY A 44 -3.73 13.05 -5.09
N VAL A 45 -3.30 12.87 -3.84
CA VAL A 45 -2.02 12.22 -3.49
C VAL A 45 -2.08 10.70 -3.66
N GLY A 46 -3.28 10.12 -3.64
CA GLY A 46 -3.50 8.67 -3.58
C GLY A 46 -2.84 7.88 -4.72
N TRP A 47 -2.97 8.36 -5.97
CA TRP A 47 -2.42 7.67 -7.15
C TRP A 47 -0.89 7.64 -7.17
N TYR A 48 -0.25 8.75 -6.81
CA TYR A 48 1.21 8.84 -6.77
C TYR A 48 1.79 7.94 -5.68
N ALA A 49 1.20 7.99 -4.47
CA ALA A 49 1.60 7.13 -3.38
C ALA A 49 1.41 5.64 -3.74
N GLN A 50 0.26 5.24 -4.28
CA GLN A 50 0.02 3.86 -4.70
C GLN A 50 1.04 3.39 -5.75
N THR A 51 1.39 4.24 -6.71
CA THR A 51 2.39 3.91 -7.74
C THR A 51 3.74 3.59 -7.12
N VAL A 52 4.23 4.45 -6.23
CA VAL A 52 5.51 4.23 -5.52
C VAL A 52 5.44 2.97 -4.66
N LEU A 53 4.32 2.73 -3.96
CA LEU A 53 4.12 1.54 -3.13
C LEU A 53 4.11 0.25 -3.95
N TRP A 54 3.47 0.23 -5.12
CA TRP A 54 3.48 -0.96 -5.98
C TRP A 54 4.86 -1.23 -6.56
N VAL A 55 5.54 -0.20 -7.07
CA VAL A 55 6.87 -0.36 -7.66
C VAL A 55 7.85 -0.89 -6.62
N THR A 56 7.91 -0.25 -5.45
CA THR A 56 8.80 -0.70 -4.37
C THR A 56 8.37 -2.07 -3.80
N GLY A 57 7.07 -2.36 -3.72
CA GLY A 57 6.52 -3.65 -3.31
C GLY A 57 6.93 -4.79 -4.24
N LEU A 58 6.74 -4.62 -5.54
CA LEU A 58 7.13 -5.58 -6.57
C LEU A 58 8.65 -5.78 -6.61
N PHE A 59 9.42 -4.69 -6.50
CA PHE A 59 10.87 -4.76 -6.41
C PHE A 59 11.33 -5.61 -5.21
N MET A 60 10.76 -5.42 -4.03
CA MET A 60 11.08 -6.22 -2.85
C MET A 60 10.68 -7.70 -3.01
N LEU A 61 9.59 -8.01 -3.72
CA LEU A 61 9.20 -9.40 -4.02
C LEU A 61 10.14 -10.05 -5.04
N HIS A 62 10.61 -9.28 -6.01
CA HIS A 62 11.61 -9.72 -7.00
C HIS A 62 12.95 -10.04 -6.33
N ASP A 63 13.48 -9.12 -5.50
CA ASP A 63 14.75 -9.30 -4.78
C ASP A 63 14.74 -10.53 -3.86
N LYS A 64 13.56 -10.86 -3.30
CA LYS A 64 13.36 -12.08 -2.49
C LYS A 64 13.16 -13.36 -3.31
N GLY A 65 13.16 -13.30 -4.64
CA GLY A 65 12.92 -14.47 -5.50
C GLY A 65 11.50 -15.05 -5.39
N ILE A 66 10.53 -14.27 -4.91
CA ILE A 66 9.14 -14.74 -4.69
C ILE A 66 8.30 -14.58 -5.96
N LEU A 67 8.66 -13.62 -6.82
CA LEU A 67 7.81 -13.22 -7.95
C LEU A 67 7.53 -14.37 -8.94
N GLY A 68 8.51 -15.25 -9.18
CA GLY A 68 8.36 -16.41 -10.07
C GLY A 68 7.58 -17.59 -9.48
N GLN A 69 7.42 -17.64 -8.15
CA GLN A 69 6.70 -18.71 -7.44
C GLN A 69 5.32 -18.27 -6.92
N LEU A 70 4.93 -17.01 -7.14
CA LEU A 70 3.73 -16.40 -6.56
C LEU A 70 2.44 -17.19 -6.85
N PHE A 71 2.40 -17.84 -8.02
CA PHE A 71 1.24 -18.57 -8.53
C PHE A 71 1.38 -20.10 -8.44
N THR A 72 2.43 -20.62 -7.80
CA THR A 72 2.56 -22.08 -7.60
C THR A 72 1.62 -22.54 -6.50
N ALA A 73 1.06 -23.75 -6.65
CA ALA A 73 0.16 -24.33 -5.66
C ALA A 73 0.84 -24.46 -4.28
N ASP A 74 2.11 -24.87 -4.26
CA ASP A 74 2.90 -25.03 -3.03
C ASP A 74 3.09 -23.69 -2.30
N PHE A 75 3.38 -22.63 -3.03
CA PHE A 75 3.54 -21.31 -2.44
C PHE A 75 2.21 -20.80 -1.87
N ILE A 76 1.12 -20.93 -2.63
CA ILE A 76 -0.22 -20.52 -2.19
C ILE A 76 -0.67 -21.27 -0.94
N ALA A 77 -0.36 -22.57 -0.82
CA ALA A 77 -0.71 -23.38 0.33
C ALA A 77 0.15 -23.06 1.58
N SER A 78 1.36 -22.53 1.39
CA SER A 78 2.25 -22.17 2.49
C SER A 78 1.64 -21.09 3.42
N ALA A 79 2.02 -21.09 4.70
CA ALA A 79 1.56 -20.06 5.64
C ALA A 79 1.98 -18.66 5.20
N TYR A 80 3.20 -18.53 4.68
CA TYR A 80 3.73 -17.29 4.14
C TYR A 80 2.94 -16.81 2.90
N GLY A 81 2.72 -17.69 1.94
CA GLY A 81 2.01 -17.36 0.70
C GLY A 81 0.54 -17.00 0.93
N ARG A 82 -0.16 -17.66 1.87
CA ARG A 82 -1.51 -17.27 2.28
C ARG A 82 -1.57 -15.84 2.80
N VAL A 83 -0.67 -15.46 3.70
CA VAL A 83 -0.58 -14.10 4.25
C VAL A 83 -0.26 -13.09 3.14
N LEU A 84 0.64 -13.44 2.21
CA LEU A 84 1.00 -12.57 1.09
C LEU A 84 -0.19 -12.36 0.14
N TRP A 85 -0.92 -13.42 -0.19
CA TRP A 85 -2.10 -13.36 -1.04
C TRP A 85 -3.24 -12.55 -0.41
N ILE A 86 -3.47 -12.69 0.89
CA ILE A 86 -4.41 -11.82 1.62
C ILE A 86 -3.98 -10.35 1.50
N LYS A 87 -2.69 -10.06 1.68
CA LYS A 87 -2.17 -8.70 1.49
C LYS A 87 -2.38 -8.18 0.06
N ILE A 88 -2.14 -9.02 -0.96
CA ILE A 88 -2.39 -8.66 -2.36
C ILE A 88 -3.87 -8.33 -2.57
N LEU A 89 -4.80 -9.16 -2.05
CA LEU A 89 -6.24 -8.90 -2.14
C LEU A 89 -6.64 -7.58 -1.46
N LEU A 90 -6.05 -7.25 -0.31
CA LEU A 90 -6.27 -5.95 0.35
C LEU A 90 -5.76 -4.78 -0.51
N VAL A 91 -4.58 -4.92 -1.13
CA VAL A 91 -4.04 -3.91 -2.07
C VAL A 91 -4.93 -3.75 -3.29
N LEU A 92 -5.46 -4.84 -3.86
CA LEU A 92 -6.42 -4.77 -4.97
C LEU A 92 -7.73 -4.10 -4.54
N THR A 93 -8.19 -4.34 -3.32
CA THR A 93 -9.37 -3.65 -2.76
C THR A 93 -9.12 -2.15 -2.64
N LEU A 94 -7.93 -1.73 -2.18
CA LEU A 94 -7.54 -0.33 -2.15
C LEU A 94 -7.50 0.30 -3.55
N LEU A 95 -7.02 -0.44 -4.55
CA LEU A 95 -7.05 0.01 -5.94
C LEU A 95 -8.49 0.21 -6.43
N THR A 96 -9.39 -0.73 -6.17
CA THR A 96 -10.81 -0.59 -6.52
C THR A 96 -11.42 0.64 -5.86
N PHE A 97 -11.14 0.88 -4.57
CA PHE A 97 -11.58 2.09 -3.88
C PHE A 97 -11.03 3.37 -4.52
N GLN A 98 -9.75 3.40 -4.86
CA GLN A 98 -9.11 4.56 -5.48
C GLN A 98 -9.70 4.86 -6.88
N ILE A 99 -10.03 3.85 -7.67
CA ILE A 99 -10.67 4.00 -8.99
C ILE A 99 -12.12 4.48 -8.86
N THR A 100 -12.89 3.88 -7.96
CA THR A 100 -14.35 4.10 -7.88
C THR A 100 -14.73 5.35 -7.10
N ILE A 101 -14.03 5.62 -6.00
CA ILE A 101 -14.36 6.70 -5.04
C ILE A 101 -13.38 7.88 -5.15
N GLY A 102 -12.16 7.64 -5.63
CA GLY A 102 -11.00 8.53 -5.59
C GLY A 102 -11.28 10.05 -5.47
N ASN A 103 -10.72 10.65 -4.42
CA ASN A 103 -10.73 12.08 -4.07
C ASN A 103 -12.11 12.75 -3.96
N LYS A 104 -13.20 11.99 -4.00
CA LYS A 104 -14.53 12.51 -3.72
C LYS A 104 -14.79 12.48 -2.22
N PRO A 105 -15.43 13.51 -1.65
CA PRO A 105 -15.87 13.48 -0.26
C PRO A 105 -16.87 12.33 -0.07
N SER A 106 -16.49 11.33 0.73
CA SER A 106 -17.30 10.13 0.97
C SER A 106 -17.02 9.53 2.33
N LYS A 107 -18.07 9.06 3.03
CA LYS A 107 -17.92 8.30 4.28
C LYS A 107 -17.20 6.97 4.06
N MET A 108 -17.08 6.50 2.81
CA MET A 108 -16.32 5.30 2.46
C MET A 108 -14.80 5.46 2.69
N VAL A 109 -14.31 6.69 2.90
CA VAL A 109 -12.91 6.95 3.30
C VAL A 109 -12.55 6.19 4.57
N TYR A 110 -13.48 6.00 5.53
CA TYR A 110 -13.19 5.22 6.73
C TYR A 110 -12.93 3.74 6.43
N GLY A 111 -13.67 3.15 5.47
CA GLY A 111 -13.42 1.79 5.01
C GLY A 111 -12.07 1.67 4.29
N TYR A 112 -11.72 2.69 3.50
CA TYR A 112 -10.42 2.78 2.84
C TYR A 112 -9.26 2.83 3.85
N ILE A 113 -9.38 3.66 4.88
CA ILE A 113 -8.42 3.75 5.98
C ILE A 113 -8.30 2.40 6.71
N LEU A 114 -9.41 1.72 7.00
CA LEU A 114 -9.41 0.41 7.65
C LEU A 114 -8.63 -0.63 6.82
N VAL A 115 -8.89 -0.70 5.51
CA VAL A 115 -8.20 -1.63 4.60
C VAL A 115 -6.72 -1.27 4.48
N ALA A 116 -6.36 0.02 4.51
CA ALA A 116 -4.97 0.48 4.52
C ALA A 116 -4.24 -0.01 5.78
N PHE A 117 -4.83 0.16 6.97
CA PHE A 117 -4.26 -0.37 8.21
C PHE A 117 -4.15 -1.89 8.21
N ALA A 118 -5.16 -2.61 7.72
CA ALA A 118 -5.10 -4.07 7.59
C ALA A 118 -3.93 -4.47 6.67
N THR A 119 -3.72 -3.78 5.55
CA THR A 119 -2.63 -4.04 4.61
C THR A 119 -1.25 -3.86 5.26
N VAL A 120 -1.09 -2.80 6.06
CA VAL A 120 0.14 -2.53 6.82
C VAL A 120 0.33 -3.56 7.94
N GLY A 121 -0.73 -3.90 8.67
CA GLY A 121 -0.70 -4.92 9.73
C GLY A 121 -0.28 -6.30 9.20
N MET A 122 -0.79 -6.70 8.03
CA MET A 122 -0.37 -7.94 7.35
C MET A 122 1.12 -7.94 6.99
N ALA A 123 1.75 -6.78 6.78
CA ALA A 123 3.19 -6.71 6.53
C ALA A 123 4.01 -7.18 7.75
N VAL A 124 3.51 -6.97 8.97
CA VAL A 124 4.18 -7.45 10.20
C VAL A 124 4.21 -8.98 10.24
N LEU A 125 3.12 -9.63 9.82
CA LEU A 125 3.03 -11.09 9.76
C LEU A 125 3.93 -11.70 8.68
N LEU A 126 4.29 -10.94 7.65
CA LEU A 126 5.23 -11.36 6.60
C LEU A 126 6.71 -11.18 7.00
N VAL A 127 6.99 -10.35 8.01
CA VAL A 127 8.36 -10.08 8.51
C VAL A 127 8.71 -10.97 9.68
N ARG A 128 7.74 -11.31 10.54
CA ARG A 128 7.98 -12.32 11.59
C ARG A 128 8.11 -13.69 10.91
N PRO A 129 9.18 -14.47 11.18
CA PRO A 129 9.12 -15.89 10.89
C PRO A 129 7.94 -16.41 11.68
N ILE A 130 6.89 -16.82 10.98
CA ILE A 130 5.81 -17.57 11.60
C ILE A 130 6.47 -18.89 11.97
N ILE A 131 6.90 -18.97 13.22
CA ILE A 131 7.60 -20.11 13.81
C ILE A 131 6.71 -21.33 13.55
N PHE A 132 7.14 -22.17 12.62
CA PHE A 132 6.67 -23.53 12.40
C PHE A 132 7.89 -24.38 12.08
#